data_AF-A0A2N2ZZT0-F1
#
_entry.id   AF-A0A2N2ZZT0-F1
#
_cell.length_a   1.000
_cell.length_b   1.000
_cell.length_c   1.000
_cell.angle_alpha   90.00
_cell.angle_beta   90.00
_cell.angle_gamma   90.00
#
_symmetry.space_group_name_H-M   'P 1'
#
loop_
_entity.id
_entity.type
_entity.pdbx_description
1 polymer ?
#
loop_
_entity_poly.entity_id
_entity_poly.type
_entity_poly.pdbx_seq_one_letter_code
_entity_poly.pdbx_strand_id
1 'polypeptide(L)'
;MSDYCIPDIRWNIVYQIKSCQAYEDRFVVKGNFHSLVPDDIIKEFEIAERLMAYSYYCYPMYDEALKKLLGMTEMAVKLRCTQFDISLEFQDRNGKVKQRTLSELMDQLLIIEPNKPLKSEFSKARKARNIFAHPDHHSIYGVMIFDSILQLINTINYIFLEDQICKESNAYFDELCQSYRSFGNGDLILEYNGMRYLAYGSKCLEVHPISGEWISLWVFYPEITNIREQVETQNYSMPLYLALKDVKIEDNCLIGTDIESNKAIKFLSTNEPKDLERIATFRKQLNECEQTSKTFYLDWLNSEMGKKLVHHRYKYYW
;
A
#
# COMPACT_ATOMS: atom_id res chain seq x y z
N MET A 1 -10.20 31.30 -27.12
CA MET A 1 -8.90 30.60 -27.23
C MET A 1 -8.87 29.58 -26.10
N SER A 2 -8.61 28.32 -26.43
CA SER A 2 -8.47 27.28 -25.41
C SER A 2 -7.18 27.55 -24.65
N ASP A 3 -7.28 27.95 -23.39
CA ASP A 3 -6.10 28.28 -22.60
C ASP A 3 -5.50 27.00 -22.00
N TYR A 4 -4.73 26.29 -22.83
CA TYR A 4 -4.05 25.04 -22.46
C TYR A 4 -2.91 25.25 -21.44
N CYS A 5 -2.61 26.50 -21.07
CA CYS A 5 -1.58 26.86 -20.10
C CYS A 5 -2.16 27.40 -18.79
N ILE A 6 -3.48 27.54 -18.68
CA ILE A 6 -4.13 27.85 -17.41
C ILE A 6 -4.20 26.58 -16.56
N PRO A 7 -3.76 26.63 -15.29
CA PRO A 7 -3.92 25.52 -14.36
C PRO A 7 -5.40 25.15 -14.18
N ASP A 8 -5.69 23.86 -14.07
CA ASP A 8 -7.04 23.40 -13.81
C ASP A 8 -7.53 23.95 -12.46
N ILE A 9 -8.68 24.62 -12.48
CA ILE A 9 -9.21 25.35 -11.32
C ILE A 9 -9.45 24.45 -10.10
N ARG A 10 -9.64 23.13 -10.31
CA ARG A 10 -9.80 22.15 -9.23
C ARG A 10 -8.59 22.12 -8.31
N TRP A 11 -7.38 22.31 -8.81
CA TRP A 11 -6.16 22.29 -7.99
C TRP A 11 -6.18 23.38 -6.92
N ASN A 12 -6.65 24.59 -7.26
CA ASN A 12 -6.77 25.67 -6.31
C ASN A 12 -8.00 25.50 -5.40
N ILE A 13 -9.18 25.23 -5.97
CA ILE A 13 -10.45 25.21 -5.21
C ILE A 13 -10.52 24.02 -4.25
N VAL A 14 -10.16 22.82 -4.72
CA VAL A 14 -10.35 21.57 -3.97
C VAL A 14 -9.12 21.22 -3.15
N TYR A 15 -7.92 21.39 -3.72
CA TYR A 15 -6.67 20.91 -3.13
C TYR A 15 -5.79 22.00 -2.54
N GLN A 16 -6.19 23.27 -2.69
CA GLN A 16 -5.46 24.46 -2.22
C GLN A 16 -4.03 24.57 -2.78
N ILE A 17 -3.81 24.05 -3.99
CA ILE A 17 -2.54 24.14 -4.70
C ILE A 17 -2.50 25.41 -5.55
N LYS A 18 -1.51 26.26 -5.26
CA LYS A 18 -1.37 27.60 -5.88
C LYS A 18 -0.24 27.71 -6.89
N SER A 19 0.58 26.68 -7.08
CA SER A 19 1.71 26.70 -8.01
C SER A 19 1.96 25.33 -8.64
N CYS A 20 2.61 25.32 -9.80
CA CYS A 20 3.05 24.09 -10.48
C CYS A 20 4.01 23.28 -9.59
N GLN A 21 4.95 23.94 -8.90
CA GLN A 21 5.87 23.24 -7.99
C GLN A 21 5.13 22.52 -6.85
N ALA A 22 4.18 23.20 -6.19
CA ALA A 22 3.40 22.58 -5.11
C ALA A 22 2.49 21.44 -5.63
N TYR A 23 2.07 21.51 -6.89
CA TYR A 23 1.38 20.42 -7.57
C TYR A 23 2.32 19.23 -7.77
N GLU A 24 3.48 19.46 -8.38
CA GLU A 24 4.47 18.43 -8.68
C GLU A 24 4.91 17.69 -7.42
N ASP A 25 5.27 18.43 -6.37
CA ASP A 25 5.74 17.85 -5.10
C ASP A 25 4.70 16.93 -4.43
N ARG A 26 3.41 17.19 -4.67
CA ARG A 26 2.32 16.49 -3.99
C ARG A 26 1.65 15.40 -4.83
N PHE A 27 1.55 15.60 -6.14
CA PHE A 27 0.68 14.80 -7.00
C PHE A 27 1.41 14.13 -8.17
N VAL A 28 2.64 14.52 -8.48
CA VAL A 28 3.44 13.81 -9.49
C VAL A 28 4.24 12.71 -8.80
N VAL A 29 3.84 11.47 -9.05
CA VAL A 29 4.55 10.29 -8.55
C VAL A 29 5.82 10.09 -9.38
N LYS A 30 6.95 9.95 -8.69
CA LYS A 30 8.25 9.67 -9.32
C LYS A 30 8.45 8.18 -9.52
N GLY A 31 9.29 7.81 -10.48
CA GLY A 31 9.66 6.41 -10.67
C GLY A 31 10.51 5.94 -9.49
N ASN A 32 9.97 5.08 -8.62
CA ASN A 32 10.75 4.39 -7.59
C ASN A 32 10.84 2.90 -7.91
N PHE A 33 11.85 2.53 -8.71
CA PHE A 33 12.07 1.18 -9.19
C PHE A 33 13.42 0.65 -8.69
N HIS A 34 13.44 -0.58 -8.21
CA HIS A 34 14.70 -1.23 -7.84
C HIS A 34 15.50 -1.61 -9.10
N SER A 35 16.80 -1.87 -8.93
CA SER A 35 17.75 -2.11 -10.03
C SER A 35 17.43 -3.30 -10.96
N LEU A 36 16.61 -4.26 -10.53
CA LEU A 36 16.20 -5.41 -11.36
C LEU A 36 15.05 -5.08 -12.35
N VAL A 37 14.42 -3.92 -12.25
CA VAL A 37 13.39 -3.50 -13.21
C VAL A 37 14.06 -3.11 -14.55
N PRO A 38 13.64 -3.66 -15.70
CA PRO A 38 14.27 -3.35 -16.99
C PRO A 38 14.18 -1.87 -17.39
N ASP A 39 15.23 -1.36 -18.03
CA ASP A 39 15.30 0.02 -18.55
C ASP A 39 14.11 0.42 -19.43
N ASP A 40 13.56 -0.52 -20.21
CA ASP A 40 12.41 -0.26 -21.07
C ASP A 40 11.16 0.13 -20.25
N ILE A 41 10.99 -0.45 -19.06
CA ILE A 41 9.91 -0.07 -18.14
C ILE A 41 10.18 1.31 -17.54
N ILE A 42 11.43 1.59 -17.16
CA ILE A 42 11.82 2.89 -16.58
C ILE A 42 11.58 4.02 -17.59
N LYS A 43 12.03 3.85 -18.84
CA LYS A 43 11.81 4.82 -19.93
C LYS A 43 10.34 5.02 -20.23
N GLU A 44 9.55 3.94 -20.23
CA GLU A 44 8.11 4.02 -20.46
C GLU A 44 7.39 4.75 -19.30
N PHE A 45 7.91 4.64 -18.07
CA PHE A 45 7.40 5.37 -16.91
C PHE A 45 7.61 6.89 -17.04
N GLU A 46 8.70 7.35 -17.65
CA GLU A 46 8.93 8.80 -17.85
C GLU A 46 7.77 9.48 -18.57
N ILE A 47 7.10 8.75 -19.48
CA ILE A 47 5.90 9.24 -20.17
C ILE A 47 4.72 9.33 -19.18
N ALA A 48 4.51 8.32 -18.34
CA ALA A 48 3.47 8.36 -17.31
C ALA A 48 3.70 9.51 -16.31
N GLU A 49 4.95 9.74 -15.91
CA GLU A 49 5.33 10.87 -15.04
C GLU A 49 5.00 12.21 -15.70
N ARG A 50 5.31 12.38 -16.99
CA ARG A 50 4.94 13.59 -17.74
C ARG A 50 3.43 13.76 -17.85
N LEU A 51 2.67 12.69 -18.07
CA LEU A 51 1.20 12.75 -18.09
C LEU A 51 0.65 13.23 -16.75
N MET A 52 1.19 12.72 -15.64
CA MET A 52 0.85 13.24 -14.30
C MET A 52 1.21 14.73 -14.16
N ALA A 53 2.41 15.15 -14.57
CA ALA A 53 2.81 16.56 -14.51
C ALA A 53 1.86 17.47 -15.32
N TYR A 54 1.51 17.08 -16.54
CA TYR A 54 0.56 17.81 -17.40
C TYR A 54 -0.87 17.82 -16.86
N SER A 55 -1.19 16.97 -15.88
CA SER A 55 -2.50 17.00 -15.23
C SER A 55 -2.72 18.26 -14.39
N TYR A 56 -1.66 19.03 -14.11
CA TYR A 56 -1.78 20.40 -13.60
C TYR A 56 -2.64 21.29 -14.49
N TYR A 57 -2.51 21.16 -15.81
CA TYR A 57 -3.24 21.94 -16.80
C TYR A 57 -4.50 21.23 -17.31
N CYS A 58 -4.49 19.91 -17.33
CA CYS A 58 -5.60 19.10 -17.84
C CYS A 58 -5.86 17.90 -16.93
N TYR A 59 -6.73 18.06 -15.93
CA TYR A 59 -6.99 17.05 -14.88
C TYR A 59 -7.25 15.62 -15.41
N PRO A 60 -7.95 15.37 -16.56
CA PRO A 60 -8.11 14.03 -17.10
C PRO A 60 -6.81 13.32 -17.53
N MET A 61 -5.70 14.05 -17.72
CA MET A 61 -4.40 13.44 -18.05
C MET A 61 -3.92 12.47 -16.97
N TYR A 62 -4.44 12.60 -15.73
CA TYR A 62 -4.09 11.72 -14.63
C TYR A 62 -4.66 10.31 -14.83
N ASP A 63 -5.85 10.22 -15.43
CA ASP A 63 -6.49 8.96 -15.81
C ASP A 63 -5.71 8.29 -16.97
N GLU A 64 -5.20 9.10 -17.92
CA GLU A 64 -4.34 8.62 -19.00
C GLU A 64 -2.98 8.10 -18.48
N ALA A 65 -2.41 8.75 -17.46
CA ALA A 65 -1.20 8.26 -16.79
C ALA A 65 -1.43 6.86 -16.18
N LEU A 66 -2.58 6.64 -15.54
CA LEU A 66 -2.91 5.30 -15.01
C LEU A 66 -3.12 4.27 -16.12
N LYS A 67 -3.79 4.61 -17.23
CA LYS A 67 -3.93 3.71 -18.39
C LYS A 67 -2.57 3.31 -18.95
N LYS A 68 -1.63 4.25 -19.04
CA LYS A 68 -0.23 4.00 -19.42
C LYS A 68 0.41 2.98 -18.47
N LEU A 69 0.29 3.18 -17.16
CA LEU A 69 0.82 2.27 -16.13
C LEU A 69 0.20 0.86 -16.17
N LEU A 70 -1.10 0.76 -16.46
CA LEU A 70 -1.77 -0.53 -16.66
C LEU A 70 -1.16 -1.27 -17.86
N GLY A 71 -0.96 -0.58 -18.99
CA GLY A 71 -0.25 -1.15 -20.15
C GLY A 71 1.19 -1.56 -19.81
N MET A 72 1.90 -0.76 -19.01
CA MET A 72 3.24 -1.08 -18.54
C MET A 72 3.26 -2.33 -17.65
N THR A 73 2.24 -2.57 -16.84
CA THR A 73 2.14 -3.82 -16.06
C THR A 73 1.99 -5.04 -16.99
N GLU A 74 1.24 -4.91 -18.09
CA GLU A 74 1.16 -5.97 -19.10
C GLU A 74 2.53 -6.20 -19.78
N MET A 75 3.26 -5.11 -20.08
CA MET A 75 4.62 -5.17 -20.62
C MET A 75 5.58 -5.85 -19.63
N ALA A 76 5.52 -5.51 -18.35
CA ALA A 76 6.33 -6.10 -17.29
C ALA A 76 6.13 -7.61 -17.19
N VAL A 77 4.88 -8.08 -17.22
CA VAL A 77 4.56 -9.52 -17.22
C VAL A 77 5.18 -10.23 -18.43
N LYS A 78 5.07 -9.67 -19.64
CA LYS A 78 5.65 -10.27 -20.86
C LYS A 78 7.18 -10.32 -20.80
N LEU A 79 7.80 -9.25 -20.32
CA LEU A 79 9.26 -9.20 -20.14
C LEU A 79 9.72 -10.25 -19.12
N ARG A 80 9.05 -10.35 -17.97
CA ARG A 80 9.37 -11.36 -16.95
C ARG A 80 9.16 -12.79 -17.44
N CYS A 81 8.10 -13.05 -18.21
CA CYS A 81 7.90 -14.34 -18.88
C CYS A 81 9.06 -14.68 -19.83
N THR A 82 9.50 -13.70 -20.62
CA THR A 82 10.63 -13.88 -21.54
C THR A 82 11.94 -14.17 -20.80
N GLN A 83 12.16 -13.56 -19.62
CA GLN A 83 13.31 -13.85 -18.76
C GLN A 83 13.34 -15.29 -18.22
N PHE A 84 12.19 -15.96 -18.15
CA PHE A 84 12.05 -17.36 -17.74
C PHE A 84 11.83 -18.32 -18.91
N ASP A 85 12.12 -17.88 -20.14
CA ASP A 85 11.91 -18.67 -21.37
C ASP A 85 10.45 -19.15 -21.55
N ILE A 86 9.49 -18.43 -20.95
CA ILE A 86 8.06 -18.69 -21.13
C ILE A 86 7.64 -18.10 -22.46
N SER A 87 7.35 -18.97 -23.43
CA SER A 87 6.87 -18.55 -24.75
C SER A 87 5.59 -17.71 -24.64
N LEU A 88 5.61 -16.54 -25.26
CA LEU A 88 4.44 -15.65 -25.40
C LEU A 88 3.41 -16.21 -26.38
N GLU A 89 3.78 -17.22 -27.16
CA GLU A 89 2.95 -17.87 -28.16
C GLU A 89 2.76 -19.36 -27.86
N PHE A 90 1.68 -19.93 -28.37
CA PHE A 90 1.44 -21.37 -28.37
C PHE A 90 0.85 -21.82 -29.70
N GLN A 91 1.09 -23.08 -30.04
CA GLN A 91 0.48 -23.72 -31.20
C GLN A 91 -0.85 -24.34 -30.78
N ASP A 92 -1.94 -23.97 -31.45
CA ASP A 92 -3.24 -24.60 -31.21
C ASP A 92 -3.33 -26.00 -31.84
N ARG A 93 -4.44 -26.71 -31.59
CA ARG A 93 -4.66 -28.08 -32.11
C ARG A 93 -4.63 -28.16 -33.65
N ASN A 94 -4.79 -27.04 -34.35
CA ASN A 94 -4.78 -26.97 -35.81
C ASN A 94 -3.40 -26.56 -36.34
N GLY A 95 -2.39 -26.49 -35.49
CA GLY A 95 -1.06 -26.06 -35.88
C GLY A 95 -0.89 -24.54 -35.99
N LYS A 96 -1.92 -23.74 -35.68
CA LYS A 96 -1.86 -22.28 -35.80
C LYS A 96 -1.20 -21.66 -34.57
N VAL A 97 -0.22 -20.79 -34.79
CA VAL A 97 0.42 -20.00 -33.73
C VAL A 97 -0.55 -18.92 -33.24
N LYS A 98 -0.75 -18.86 -31.93
CA LYS A 98 -1.59 -17.87 -31.23
C LYS A 98 -0.81 -17.23 -30.10
N GLN A 99 -1.08 -15.94 -29.87
CA GLN A 99 -0.57 -15.23 -28.68
C GLN A 99 -1.27 -15.76 -27.43
N ARG A 100 -0.50 -15.98 -26.37
CA ARG A 100 -1.05 -16.20 -25.04
C ARG A 100 -1.73 -14.93 -24.55
N THR A 101 -2.83 -15.13 -23.86
CA THR A 101 -3.51 -14.07 -23.13
C THR A 101 -2.66 -13.63 -21.94
N LEU A 102 -2.86 -12.39 -21.48
CA LEU A 102 -2.19 -11.89 -20.28
C LEU A 102 -2.49 -12.78 -19.05
N SER A 103 -3.71 -13.31 -18.93
CA SER A 103 -4.05 -14.18 -17.79
C SER A 103 -3.23 -15.47 -17.80
N GLU A 104 -3.05 -16.11 -18.97
CA GLU A 104 -2.23 -17.33 -19.09
C GLU A 104 -0.75 -17.08 -18.77
N LEU A 105 -0.24 -15.88 -19.08
CA LEU A 105 1.12 -15.48 -18.71
C LEU A 105 1.24 -15.22 -17.20
N MET A 106 0.28 -14.49 -16.61
CA MET A 106 0.21 -14.27 -15.16
C MET A 106 0.13 -15.58 -14.39
N ASP A 107 -0.71 -16.53 -14.83
CA ASP A 107 -0.88 -17.82 -14.17
C ASP A 107 0.42 -18.65 -14.21
N GLN A 108 1.18 -18.58 -15.30
CA GLN A 108 2.51 -19.22 -15.38
C GLN A 108 3.52 -18.57 -14.44
N LEU A 109 3.55 -17.24 -14.35
CA LEU A 109 4.41 -16.56 -13.37
C LEU A 109 4.07 -16.94 -11.93
N LEU A 110 2.78 -17.07 -11.59
CA LEU A 110 2.36 -17.50 -10.24
C LEU A 110 2.79 -18.93 -9.89
N ILE A 111 3.01 -19.79 -10.89
CA ILE A 111 3.53 -21.15 -10.69
C ILE A 111 5.05 -21.12 -10.45
N ILE A 112 5.77 -20.30 -11.21
CA ILE A 112 7.24 -20.24 -11.19
C ILE A 112 7.75 -19.42 -9.99
N GLU A 113 7.03 -18.36 -9.62
CA GLU A 113 7.38 -17.44 -8.52
C GLU A 113 6.26 -17.38 -7.48
N PRO A 114 6.01 -18.48 -6.74
CA PRO A 114 4.83 -18.63 -5.89
C PRO A 114 4.89 -17.81 -4.59
N ASN A 115 6.07 -17.33 -4.18
CA ASN A 115 6.22 -16.62 -2.91
C ASN A 115 5.88 -15.14 -3.02
N LYS A 116 5.80 -14.61 -4.24
CA LYS A 116 5.46 -13.21 -4.49
C LYS A 116 3.98 -12.93 -4.26
N PRO A 117 3.60 -11.71 -3.81
CA PRO A 117 2.20 -11.32 -3.60
C PRO A 117 1.40 -11.08 -4.91
N LEU A 118 1.92 -11.50 -6.07
CA LEU A 118 1.45 -11.13 -7.41
C LEU A 118 -0.01 -11.49 -7.68
N LYS A 119 -0.55 -12.57 -7.11
CA LYS A 119 -1.96 -12.95 -7.33
C LYS A 119 -2.92 -11.84 -6.91
N SER A 120 -2.67 -11.26 -5.74
CA SER A 120 -3.48 -10.17 -5.21
C SER A 120 -3.27 -8.88 -6.02
N GLU A 121 -2.02 -8.60 -6.42
CA GLU A 121 -1.67 -7.39 -7.16
C GLU A 121 -2.22 -7.41 -8.59
N PHE A 122 -2.13 -8.55 -9.30
CA PHE A 122 -2.76 -8.73 -10.61
C PHE A 122 -4.28 -8.61 -10.56
N SER A 123 -4.91 -9.08 -9.48
CA SER A 123 -6.36 -8.91 -9.28
C SER A 123 -6.73 -7.44 -9.14
N LYS A 124 -5.97 -6.65 -8.36
CA LYS A 124 -6.17 -5.20 -8.24
C LYS A 124 -5.95 -4.47 -9.58
N ALA A 125 -4.85 -4.77 -10.27
CA ALA A 125 -4.55 -4.18 -11.59
C ALA A 125 -5.65 -4.49 -12.61
N ARG A 126 -6.17 -5.72 -12.63
CA ARG A 126 -7.29 -6.14 -13.50
C ARG A 126 -8.57 -5.37 -13.17
N LYS A 127 -8.90 -5.20 -11.89
CA LYS A 127 -10.07 -4.41 -11.46
C LYS A 127 -9.94 -2.96 -11.93
N ALA A 128 -8.78 -2.33 -11.70
CA ALA A 128 -8.51 -0.99 -12.19
C ALA A 128 -8.67 -0.91 -13.72
N ARG A 129 -8.03 -1.82 -14.47
CA ARG A 129 -8.16 -1.87 -15.93
C ARG A 129 -9.60 -1.98 -16.40
N ASN A 130 -10.41 -2.85 -15.78
CA ASN A 130 -11.80 -3.02 -16.20
C ASN A 130 -12.62 -1.74 -16.01
N ILE A 131 -12.37 -0.98 -14.94
CA ILE A 131 -13.00 0.33 -14.70
C ILE A 131 -12.63 1.32 -15.82
N PHE A 132 -11.35 1.39 -16.20
CA PHE A 132 -10.88 2.37 -17.18
C PHE A 132 -11.06 1.95 -18.65
N ALA A 133 -11.24 0.67 -18.93
CA ALA A 133 -11.48 0.13 -20.27
C ALA A 133 -12.95 0.22 -20.70
N HIS A 134 -13.87 0.30 -19.75
CA HIS A 134 -15.31 0.36 -19.99
C HIS A 134 -15.94 1.57 -19.30
N PRO A 135 -15.63 2.80 -19.75
CA PRO A 135 -16.29 3.98 -19.22
C PRO A 135 -17.75 3.98 -19.67
N ASP A 136 -18.68 3.63 -18.77
CA ASP A 136 -20.12 3.69 -19.05
C ASP A 136 -20.59 5.14 -19.30
N HIS A 137 -19.89 6.11 -18.69
CA HIS A 137 -20.11 7.55 -18.84
C HIS A 137 -18.77 8.29 -18.85
N HIS A 138 -18.78 9.57 -19.25
CA HIS A 138 -17.64 10.48 -19.13
C HIS A 138 -17.33 10.74 -17.65
N SER A 139 -16.63 9.78 -17.03
CA SER A 139 -16.18 9.80 -15.65
C SER A 139 -14.70 10.18 -15.64
N ILE A 140 -14.34 11.09 -14.74
CA ILE A 140 -12.97 11.53 -14.53
C ILE A 140 -12.64 11.29 -13.06
N TYR A 141 -11.64 10.45 -12.80
CA TYR A 141 -11.25 10.12 -11.43
C TYR A 141 -10.19 11.10 -10.90
N GLY A 142 -9.22 11.45 -11.75
CA GLY A 142 -8.11 12.33 -11.42
C GLY A 142 -7.32 11.84 -10.22
N VAL A 143 -7.07 12.69 -9.23
CA VAL A 143 -6.20 12.29 -8.10
C VAL A 143 -6.75 11.17 -7.22
N MET A 144 -8.04 10.81 -7.33
CA MET A 144 -8.60 9.69 -6.56
C MET A 144 -7.94 8.34 -6.87
N ILE A 145 -7.25 8.22 -8.01
CA ILE A 145 -6.47 7.03 -8.39
C ILE A 145 -4.98 7.12 -8.03
N PHE A 146 -4.56 8.09 -7.23
CA PHE A 146 -3.17 8.22 -6.75
C PHE A 146 -2.64 6.91 -6.15
N ASP A 147 -3.41 6.30 -5.24
CA ASP A 147 -3.02 5.03 -4.60
C ASP A 147 -2.91 3.89 -5.61
N SER A 148 -3.72 3.90 -6.68
CA SER A 148 -3.64 2.91 -7.76
C SER A 148 -2.34 3.06 -8.55
N ILE A 149 -1.86 4.28 -8.78
CA ILE A 149 -0.58 4.55 -9.45
C ILE A 149 0.57 3.97 -8.61
N LEU A 150 0.63 4.30 -7.31
CA LEU A 150 1.64 3.74 -6.39
C LEU A 150 1.57 2.21 -6.36
N GLN A 151 0.36 1.65 -6.32
CA GLN A 151 0.14 0.22 -6.31
C GLN A 151 0.66 -0.45 -7.59
N LEU A 152 0.52 0.16 -8.77
CA LEU A 152 1.04 -0.39 -10.02
C LEU A 152 2.57 -0.33 -10.07
N ILE A 153 3.20 0.72 -9.55
CA ILE A 153 4.67 0.79 -9.41
C ILE A 153 5.17 -0.34 -8.51
N ASN A 154 4.56 -0.51 -7.32
CA ASN A 154 4.87 -1.62 -6.41
C ASN A 154 4.67 -2.98 -7.08
N THR A 155 3.61 -3.13 -7.89
CA THR A 155 3.34 -4.37 -8.63
C THR A 155 4.45 -4.67 -9.63
N ILE A 156 4.91 -3.66 -10.37
CA ILE A 156 6.01 -3.79 -11.32
C ILE A 156 7.31 -4.18 -10.61
N ASN A 157 7.64 -3.56 -9.47
CA ASN A 157 8.78 -3.99 -8.67
C ASN A 157 8.65 -5.46 -8.25
N TYR A 158 7.50 -5.87 -7.68
CA TYR A 158 7.29 -7.28 -7.34
C TYR A 158 7.42 -8.25 -8.53
N ILE A 159 7.04 -7.86 -9.75
CA ILE A 159 7.21 -8.70 -10.94
C ILE A 159 8.71 -9.04 -11.15
N PHE A 160 9.62 -8.09 -10.92
CA PHE A 160 11.05 -8.27 -11.18
C PHE A 160 11.89 -8.60 -9.95
N LEU A 161 11.36 -8.41 -8.73
CA LEU A 161 12.00 -8.82 -7.49
C LEU A 161 12.29 -10.34 -7.50
N GLU A 162 13.35 -10.80 -6.86
CA GLU A 162 13.64 -12.24 -6.79
C GLU A 162 12.65 -12.97 -5.88
N ASP A 163 12.14 -14.13 -6.31
CA ASP A 163 11.19 -14.94 -5.52
C ASP A 163 11.77 -15.37 -4.16
N GLN A 164 13.08 -15.59 -4.10
CA GLN A 164 13.80 -15.95 -2.87
C GLN A 164 13.71 -14.85 -1.81
N ILE A 165 13.78 -13.56 -2.20
CA ILE A 165 13.61 -12.43 -1.27
C ILE A 165 12.20 -12.43 -0.66
N CYS A 166 11.17 -12.70 -1.49
CA CYS A 166 9.80 -12.82 -0.99
C CYS A 166 9.63 -14.03 -0.06
N LYS A 167 10.27 -15.16 -0.37
CA LYS A 167 10.25 -16.35 0.49
C LYS A 167 10.86 -16.08 1.86
N GLU A 168 12.01 -15.42 1.90
CA GLU A 168 12.68 -15.01 3.15
C GLU A 168 11.83 -14.01 3.93
N SER A 169 11.23 -13.04 3.24
CA SER A 169 10.31 -12.08 3.85
C SER A 169 9.10 -12.76 4.50
N ASN A 170 8.49 -13.73 3.81
CA ASN A 170 7.37 -14.51 4.36
C ASN A 170 7.80 -15.32 5.59
N ALA A 171 8.96 -15.96 5.55
CA ALA A 171 9.47 -16.73 6.69
C ALA A 171 9.74 -15.83 7.91
N TYR A 172 10.38 -14.67 7.71
CA TYR A 172 10.63 -13.71 8.78
C TYR A 172 9.32 -13.11 9.31
N PHE A 173 8.36 -12.81 8.43
CA PHE A 173 7.03 -12.34 8.83
C PHE A 173 6.32 -13.36 9.71
N ASP A 174 6.37 -14.65 9.35
CA ASP A 174 5.73 -15.73 10.12
C ASP A 174 6.39 -15.92 11.48
N GLU A 175 7.72 -15.84 11.56
CA GLU A 175 8.47 -15.87 12.83
C GLU A 175 8.08 -14.69 13.74
N LEU A 176 8.05 -13.49 13.17
CA LEU A 176 7.63 -12.29 13.88
C LEU A 176 6.19 -12.44 14.38
N CYS A 177 5.27 -12.89 13.52
CA CYS A 177 3.87 -13.16 13.84
C CYS A 177 3.67 -14.17 14.96
N GLN A 178 4.52 -15.19 15.05
CA GLN A 178 4.50 -16.15 16.17
C GLN A 178 4.95 -15.49 17.47
N SER A 179 5.99 -14.66 17.40
CA SER A 179 6.59 -13.99 18.56
C SER A 179 5.71 -12.89 19.14
N TYR A 180 4.94 -12.16 18.30
CA TYR A 180 4.12 -11.03 18.77
C TYR A 180 2.66 -11.37 19.09
N ARG A 181 2.22 -12.64 19.06
CA ARG A 181 0.79 -13.00 19.23
C ARG A 181 0.13 -12.37 20.47
N SER A 182 0.87 -12.21 21.56
CA SER A 182 0.41 -11.56 22.80
C SER A 182 0.03 -10.08 22.64
N PHE A 183 0.51 -9.42 21.59
CA PHE A 183 0.26 -8.01 21.27
C PHE A 183 -0.89 -7.78 20.30
N GLY A 184 -1.51 -8.85 19.77
CA GLY A 184 -2.62 -8.75 18.81
C GLY A 184 -3.85 -8.08 19.43
N ASN A 185 -4.17 -8.46 20.67
CA ASN A 185 -5.21 -7.84 21.49
C ASN A 185 -4.76 -7.89 22.95
N GLY A 186 -4.84 -6.76 23.66
CA GLY A 186 -4.43 -6.73 25.06
C GLY A 186 -4.57 -5.36 25.69
N ASP A 187 -4.14 -5.27 26.95
CA ASP A 187 -4.04 -4.02 27.67
C ASP A 187 -2.60 -3.52 27.54
N LEU A 188 -2.36 -2.64 26.56
CA LEU A 188 -1.02 -2.34 26.07
C LEU A 188 -0.71 -0.86 26.17
N ILE A 189 0.59 -0.55 26.28
CA ILE A 189 1.14 0.80 26.22
C ILE A 189 2.12 0.84 25.06
N LEU A 190 2.00 1.87 24.23
CA LEU A 190 3.04 2.30 23.31
C LEU A 190 3.75 3.53 23.87
N GLU A 191 5.04 3.41 24.13
CA GLU A 191 5.94 4.53 24.41
C GLU A 191 6.63 4.91 23.10
N TYR A 192 6.39 6.13 22.62
CA TYR A 192 6.97 6.63 21.38
C TYR A 192 7.10 8.15 21.44
N ASN A 193 8.27 8.67 21.04
CA ASN A 193 8.53 10.10 20.96
C ASN A 193 8.26 10.86 22.28
N GLY A 194 8.62 10.27 23.42
CA GLY A 194 8.36 10.84 24.75
C GLY A 194 6.88 10.85 25.16
N MET A 195 6.00 10.29 24.33
CA MET A 195 4.57 10.15 24.58
C MET A 195 4.25 8.72 24.97
N ARG A 196 3.19 8.58 25.78
CA ARG A 196 2.65 7.30 26.23
C ARG A 196 1.22 7.16 25.75
N TYR A 197 0.98 6.19 24.88
CA TYR A 197 -0.34 5.90 24.31
C TYR A 197 -0.88 4.60 24.90
N LEU A 198 -2.13 4.61 25.35
CA LEU A 198 -2.85 3.36 25.61
C LEU A 198 -3.27 2.76 24.28
N ALA A 199 -3.14 1.46 24.15
CA ALA A 199 -3.50 0.72 22.96
C ALA A 199 -4.21 -0.57 23.32
N TYR A 200 -5.13 -1.00 22.46
CA TYR A 200 -5.87 -2.25 22.65
C TYR A 200 -5.31 -3.41 21.80
N GLY A 201 -4.32 -3.14 20.94
CA GLY A 201 -3.68 -4.13 20.09
C GLY A 201 -2.67 -3.52 19.12
N SER A 202 -2.03 -4.40 18.36
CA SER A 202 -1.15 -4.06 17.25
C SER A 202 -1.15 -5.16 16.20
N LYS A 203 -0.65 -4.85 15.01
CA LYS A 203 -0.47 -5.82 13.93
C LYS A 203 0.76 -5.45 13.09
N CYS A 204 1.62 -6.42 12.83
CA CYS A 204 2.60 -6.31 11.75
C CYS A 204 1.88 -6.52 10.42
N LEU A 205 2.00 -5.56 9.51
CA LEU A 205 1.34 -5.58 8.21
C LEU A 205 2.19 -6.26 7.16
N GLU A 206 3.50 -6.02 7.18
CA GLU A 206 4.46 -6.58 6.22
C GLU A 206 5.90 -6.38 6.73
N VAL A 207 6.83 -7.16 6.18
CA VAL A 207 8.27 -7.03 6.38
C VAL A 207 9.00 -7.06 5.03
N HIS A 208 10.15 -6.41 4.95
CA HIS A 208 11.01 -6.44 3.76
C HIS A 208 12.48 -6.23 4.13
N PRO A 209 13.43 -6.96 3.50
CA PRO A 209 14.84 -6.79 3.74
C PRO A 209 15.39 -5.65 2.87
N ILE A 210 16.13 -4.72 3.47
CA ILE A 210 16.74 -3.57 2.80
C ILE A 210 18.19 -3.46 3.24
N SER A 211 19.11 -3.60 2.29
CA SER A 211 20.56 -3.48 2.56
C SER A 211 21.06 -4.34 3.73
N GLY A 212 20.45 -5.52 3.94
CA GLY A 212 20.79 -6.43 5.03
C GLY A 212 20.07 -6.17 6.36
N GLU A 213 19.24 -5.13 6.45
CA GLU A 213 18.38 -4.86 7.61
C GLU A 213 16.91 -5.25 7.31
N TRP A 214 16.19 -5.73 8.31
CA TRP A 214 14.74 -5.97 8.18
C TRP A 214 13.96 -4.72 8.57
N ILE A 215 13.11 -4.25 7.66
CA ILE A 215 12.11 -3.23 7.94
C ILE A 215 10.75 -3.90 8.04
N SER A 216 9.92 -3.41 8.96
CA SER A 216 8.58 -3.93 9.21
C SER A 216 7.59 -2.78 9.36
N LEU A 217 6.43 -2.88 8.71
CA LEU A 217 5.35 -1.92 8.91
C LEU A 217 4.41 -2.41 10.00
N TRP A 218 4.21 -1.58 11.03
CA TRP A 218 3.32 -1.87 12.13
C TRP A 218 2.17 -0.89 12.18
N VAL A 219 1.01 -1.40 12.57
CA VAL A 219 -0.13 -0.60 13.01
C VAL A 219 -0.37 -0.85 14.49
N PHE A 220 -0.49 0.23 15.25
CA PHE A 220 -0.86 0.23 16.67
C PHE A 220 -2.25 0.84 16.78
N TYR A 221 -3.12 0.19 17.56
CA TYR A 221 -4.51 0.62 17.72
C TYR A 221 -4.68 1.39 19.03
N PRO A 222 -4.60 2.74 19.02
CA PRO A 222 -4.71 3.53 20.23
C PRO A 222 -6.12 3.43 20.83
N GLU A 223 -6.21 3.58 22.14
CA GLU A 223 -7.45 3.85 22.86
C GLU A 223 -7.94 5.26 22.50
N ILE A 224 -9.20 5.35 22.08
CA ILE A 224 -9.83 6.60 21.65
C ILE A 224 -10.92 6.96 22.65
N THR A 225 -10.77 8.10 23.32
CA THR A 225 -11.64 8.50 24.45
C THR A 225 -13.10 8.72 24.07
N ASN A 226 -13.40 9.01 22.80
CA ASN A 226 -14.75 9.19 22.28
C ASN A 226 -15.10 8.17 21.17
N ILE A 227 -14.62 6.93 21.30
CA ILE A 227 -14.79 5.90 20.26
C ILE A 227 -16.25 5.71 19.83
N ARG A 228 -17.21 5.78 20.76
CA ARG A 228 -18.62 5.62 20.44
C ARG A 228 -19.12 6.70 19.46
N GLU A 229 -18.84 7.96 19.78
CA GLU A 229 -19.19 9.09 18.92
C GLU A 229 -18.53 8.95 17.54
N GLN A 230 -17.23 8.61 17.50
CA GLN A 230 -16.52 8.42 16.22
C GLN A 230 -17.12 7.30 15.38
N VAL A 231 -17.50 6.18 16.01
CA VAL A 231 -18.11 5.04 15.33
C VAL A 231 -19.51 5.36 14.81
N GLU A 232 -20.33 6.01 15.64
CA GLU A 232 -21.71 6.38 15.29
C GLU A 232 -21.79 7.50 14.25
N THR A 233 -20.84 8.46 14.27
CA THR A 233 -20.78 9.58 13.33
C THR A 233 -19.88 9.35 12.12
N GLN A 234 -19.22 8.20 12.05
CA GLN A 234 -18.25 7.83 11.01
C GLN A 234 -17.05 8.80 10.89
N ASN A 235 -16.68 9.43 12.01
CA ASN A 235 -15.54 10.35 12.10
C ASN A 235 -14.36 9.68 12.81
N TYR A 236 -13.71 8.75 12.11
CA TYR A 236 -12.72 7.85 12.69
C TYR A 236 -11.32 8.49 12.84
N SER A 237 -10.67 8.24 13.96
CA SER A 237 -9.27 8.60 14.18
C SER A 237 -8.33 7.59 13.53
N MET A 238 -7.28 8.09 12.87
CA MET A 238 -6.24 7.26 12.27
C MET A 238 -5.52 6.43 13.34
N PRO A 239 -5.29 5.12 13.09
CA PRO A 239 -4.39 4.36 13.94
C PRO A 239 -2.95 4.87 13.73
N LEU A 240 -2.05 4.48 14.63
CA LEU A 240 -0.65 4.88 14.52
C LEU A 240 0.10 3.85 13.68
N TYR A 241 0.73 4.32 12.60
CA TYR A 241 1.59 3.49 11.75
C TYR A 241 3.04 3.84 12.02
N LEU A 242 3.87 2.83 12.27
CA LEU A 242 5.31 3.01 12.41
C LEU A 242 6.03 2.00 11.54
N ALA A 243 7.07 2.45 10.86
CA ALA A 243 7.95 1.59 10.09
C ALA A 243 9.19 1.33 10.94
N LEU A 244 9.37 0.10 11.39
CA LEU A 244 10.34 -0.26 12.40
C LEU A 244 11.48 -1.09 11.82
N LYS A 245 12.69 -0.78 12.26
CA LYS A 245 13.88 -1.63 12.13
C LYS A 245 14.35 -2.10 13.51
N ASP A 246 15.29 -3.05 13.51
CA ASP A 246 15.87 -3.63 14.73
C ASP A 246 14.81 -4.14 15.71
N VAL A 247 13.72 -4.69 15.17
CA VAL A 247 12.59 -5.17 15.99
C VAL A 247 13.03 -6.38 16.81
N LYS A 248 12.82 -6.31 18.12
CA LYS A 248 13.03 -7.42 19.05
C LYS A 248 11.82 -7.58 19.94
N ILE A 249 11.49 -8.83 20.26
CA ILE A 249 10.40 -9.17 21.15
C ILE A 249 10.98 -10.06 22.26
N GLU A 250 11.15 -9.47 23.43
CA GLU A 250 11.75 -10.10 24.61
C GLU A 250 10.89 -9.77 25.83
N ASP A 251 10.65 -10.73 26.72
CA ASP A 251 9.91 -10.53 27.98
C ASP A 251 8.54 -9.82 27.83
N ASN A 252 7.75 -10.19 26.81
CA ASN A 252 6.48 -9.51 26.47
C ASN A 252 6.64 -8.00 26.25
N CYS A 253 7.79 -7.60 25.70
CA CYS A 253 8.05 -6.25 25.25
C CYS A 253 8.54 -6.26 23.80
N LEU A 254 7.83 -5.56 22.92
CA LEU A 254 8.31 -5.26 21.58
C LEU A 254 9.07 -3.94 21.63
N ILE A 255 10.32 -3.97 21.17
CA ILE A 255 11.17 -2.80 20.97
C ILE A 255 11.57 -2.70 19.51
N GLY A 256 11.85 -1.49 19.04
CA GLY A 256 12.32 -1.24 17.68
C GLY A 256 12.63 0.24 17.50
N THR A 257 13.16 0.58 16.33
CA THR A 257 13.47 1.97 15.97
C THR A 257 12.62 2.38 14.78
N ASP A 258 11.86 3.46 14.93
CA ASP A 258 11.11 4.04 13.81
C ASP A 258 12.07 4.64 12.77
N ILE A 259 11.96 4.22 11.52
CA ILE A 259 12.88 4.62 10.45
C ILE A 259 12.69 6.08 10.03
N GLU A 260 11.51 6.66 10.27
CA GLU A 260 11.23 8.06 9.90
C GLU A 260 11.84 9.04 10.91
N SER A 261 11.60 8.80 12.20
CA SER A 261 12.05 9.69 13.27
C SER A 261 13.38 9.29 13.89
N ASN A 262 13.88 8.08 13.60
CA ASN A 262 15.01 7.43 14.27
C ASN A 262 14.85 7.35 15.80
N LYS A 263 13.60 7.28 16.28
CA LYS A 263 13.29 7.18 17.72
C LYS A 263 12.95 5.75 18.07
N ALA A 264 13.44 5.31 19.23
CA ALA A 264 13.08 4.03 19.79
C ALA A 264 11.60 4.02 20.19
N ILE A 265 10.98 2.85 20.04
CA ILE A 265 9.65 2.55 20.54
C ILE A 265 9.71 1.45 21.59
N LYS A 266 8.71 1.43 22.46
CA LYS A 266 8.48 0.31 23.37
C LYS A 266 6.99 0.00 23.41
N PHE A 267 6.63 -1.26 23.19
CA PHE A 267 5.26 -1.74 23.25
C PHE A 267 5.16 -2.90 24.24
N LEU A 268 4.40 -2.73 25.31
CA LEU A 268 4.34 -3.67 26.43
C LEU A 268 2.96 -3.72 27.07
N SER A 269 2.67 -4.77 27.82
CA SER A 269 1.46 -4.85 28.63
C SER A 269 1.49 -3.89 29.82
N THR A 270 0.31 -3.40 30.22
CA THR A 270 0.11 -2.62 31.44
C THR A 270 -0.67 -3.39 32.48
N ASN A 271 -0.31 -3.20 33.74
CA ASN A 271 -1.08 -3.65 34.90
C ASN A 271 -1.53 -2.47 35.77
N GLU A 272 -1.33 -1.23 35.31
CA GLU A 272 -1.71 -0.03 36.06
C GLU A 272 -3.23 0.09 36.12
N PRO A 273 -3.86 0.11 37.31
CA PRO A 273 -5.32 0.07 37.44
C PRO A 273 -6.05 1.16 36.66
N LYS A 274 -5.48 2.37 36.59
CA LYS A 274 -6.04 3.50 35.84
C LYS A 274 -6.06 3.26 34.33
N ASP A 275 -5.06 2.59 33.80
CA ASP A 275 -5.02 2.25 32.37
C ASP A 275 -6.05 1.17 32.05
N LEU A 276 -6.13 0.15 32.90
CA LEU A 276 -7.08 -0.95 32.76
C LEU A 276 -8.53 -0.43 32.79
N GLU A 277 -8.84 0.51 33.68
CA GLU A 277 -10.16 1.16 33.74
C GLU A 277 -10.50 1.91 32.45
N ARG A 278 -9.54 2.65 31.89
CA ARG A 278 -9.72 3.38 30.62
C ARG A 278 -9.93 2.44 29.44
N ILE A 279 -9.13 1.38 29.33
CA ILE A 279 -9.27 0.38 28.27
C ILE A 279 -10.60 -0.37 28.40
N ALA A 280 -11.02 -0.71 29.62
CA ALA A 280 -12.32 -1.31 29.87
C ALA A 280 -13.47 -0.39 29.44
N THR A 281 -13.36 0.91 29.73
CA THR A 281 -14.33 1.94 29.31
C THR A 281 -14.43 2.03 27.80
N PHE A 282 -13.28 2.11 27.11
CA PHE A 282 -13.19 2.11 25.65
C PHE A 282 -13.87 0.87 25.04
N ARG A 283 -13.52 -0.33 25.52
CA ARG A 283 -14.10 -1.59 25.02
C ARG A 283 -15.61 -1.65 25.23
N LYS A 284 -16.10 -1.17 26.39
CA LYS A 284 -17.53 -1.08 26.68
C LYS A 284 -18.23 -0.16 25.68
N GLN A 285 -17.72 1.04 25.47
CA GLN A 285 -18.28 2.00 24.50
C GLN A 285 -18.31 1.46 23.08
N LEU A 286 -17.22 0.81 22.63
CA LEU A 286 -17.17 0.19 21.31
C LEU A 286 -18.19 -0.96 21.20
N ASN A 287 -18.34 -1.79 22.22
CA ASN A 287 -19.29 -2.91 22.21
C ASN A 287 -20.76 -2.46 22.18
N GLU A 288 -21.07 -1.31 22.80
CA GLU A 288 -22.41 -0.69 22.79
C GLU A 288 -22.80 -0.08 21.44
N CYS A 289 -21.85 0.12 20.51
CA CYS A 289 -22.13 0.63 19.18
C CYS A 289 -22.94 -0.39 18.34
N GLU A 290 -23.78 0.14 17.43
CA GLU A 290 -24.51 -0.68 16.46
C GLU A 290 -23.56 -1.54 15.62
N GLN A 291 -24.00 -2.76 15.30
CA GLN A 291 -23.17 -3.72 14.57
C GLN A 291 -22.79 -3.22 13.17
N THR A 292 -23.70 -2.53 12.49
CA THR A 292 -23.49 -1.90 11.19
C THR A 292 -22.37 -0.85 11.26
N SER A 293 -22.42 0.04 12.24
CA SER A 293 -21.40 1.08 12.44
C SER A 293 -20.04 0.49 12.77
N LYS A 294 -19.98 -0.58 13.57
CA LYS A 294 -18.73 -1.33 13.83
C LYS A 294 -18.16 -1.95 12.55
N THR A 295 -18.99 -2.53 11.69
CA THR A 295 -18.55 -3.07 10.40
C THR A 295 -17.94 -1.96 9.53
N PHE A 296 -18.60 -0.80 9.41
CA PHE A 296 -18.04 0.33 8.65
C PHE A 296 -16.72 0.83 9.21
N TYR A 297 -16.58 0.89 10.55
CA TYR A 297 -15.32 1.25 11.18
C TYR A 297 -14.20 0.25 10.83
N LEU A 298 -14.47 -1.06 10.89
CA LEU A 298 -13.49 -2.09 10.54
C LEU A 298 -13.13 -2.06 9.05
N ASP A 299 -14.10 -1.84 8.16
CA ASP A 299 -13.87 -1.72 6.73
C ASP A 299 -13.02 -0.49 6.40
N TRP A 300 -13.31 0.65 7.06
CA TRP A 300 -12.49 1.85 6.95
C TRP A 300 -11.06 1.60 7.44
N LEU A 301 -10.88 0.95 8.59
CA LEU A 301 -9.57 0.63 9.14
C LEU A 301 -8.76 -0.26 8.19
N ASN A 302 -9.41 -1.28 7.60
CA ASN A 302 -8.81 -2.15 6.59
C ASN A 302 -8.40 -1.39 5.33
N SER A 303 -9.24 -0.46 4.87
CA SER A 303 -8.96 0.41 3.74
C SER A 303 -7.73 1.30 4.00
N GLU A 304 -7.67 1.97 5.16
CA GLU A 304 -6.54 2.82 5.52
C GLU A 304 -5.24 2.03 5.73
N MET A 305 -5.31 0.83 6.32
CA MET A 305 -4.15 -0.08 6.38
C MET A 305 -3.65 -0.44 4.97
N GLY A 306 -4.57 -0.74 4.04
CA GLY A 306 -4.23 -1.01 2.64
C GLY A 306 -3.52 0.16 1.96
N LYS A 307 -4.04 1.39 2.12
CA LYS A 307 -3.40 2.60 1.59
C LYS A 307 -2.02 2.81 2.19
N LYS A 308 -1.89 2.71 3.52
CA LYS A 308 -0.60 2.88 4.19
C LYS A 308 0.43 1.84 3.77
N LEU A 309 0.01 0.60 3.54
CA LEU A 309 0.88 -0.44 3.01
C LEU A 309 1.40 -0.09 1.61
N VAL A 310 0.53 0.40 0.73
CA VAL A 310 0.92 0.83 -0.63
C VAL A 310 1.96 1.96 -0.58
N HIS A 311 1.71 2.97 0.26
CA HIS A 311 2.65 4.10 0.43
C HIS A 311 3.97 3.65 1.05
N HIS A 312 3.92 2.77 2.06
CA HIS A 312 5.11 2.25 2.72
C HIS A 312 6.01 1.48 1.76
N ARG A 313 5.46 0.52 1.00
CA ARG A 313 6.19 -0.21 -0.04
C ARG A 313 6.85 0.74 -1.03
N TYR A 314 6.08 1.69 -1.56
CA TYR A 314 6.59 2.65 -2.54
C TYR A 314 7.71 3.52 -1.97
N LYS A 315 7.61 3.96 -0.70
CA LYS A 315 8.58 4.87 -0.10
C LYS A 315 9.86 4.17 0.35
N TYR A 316 9.76 2.93 0.80
CA TYR A 316 10.85 2.30 1.54
C TYR A 316 11.46 1.09 0.88
N TYR A 317 10.73 0.27 0.12
CA TYR A 317 11.23 -1.06 -0.27
C TYR A 317 12.16 -1.06 -1.48
N TRP A 318 12.08 -0.04 -2.34
CA TRP A 318 12.68 -0.07 -3.68
C TRP A 318 13.90 0.82 -3.82
#